data_AF-X1PD84-F1
#
_entry.id   AF-X1PD84-F1
#
_cell.length_a   1.000
_cell.length_b   1.000
_cell.length_c   1.000
_cell.angle_alpha   90.00
_cell.angle_beta   90.00
_cell.angle_gamma   90.00
#
_symmetry.space_group_name_H-M   'P 1'
#
loop_
_entity.id
_entity.type
_entity.pdbx_description
1 polymer ?
#
loop_
_entity_poly.entity_id
_entity_poly.type
_entity_poly.pdbx_seq_one_letter_code
_entity_poly.pdbx_strand_id
1 'polypeptide(L)' 'MVQELDESFDALLMIGYHSFGSSSSNPLSHTLSSSTLNYIKLNGEYASEFIIHGYAAATMGVPV' A
#
# COMPACT_ATOMS: atom_id res chain seq x y z
N MET A 1 4.56 -3.44 -5.71
CA MET A 1 5.32 -2.19 -5.98
C MET A 1 6.47 -2.01 -4.98
N VAL A 2 7.06 -3.11 -4.51
CA VAL A 2 8.17 -3.17 -3.53
C VAL A 2 9.06 -4.37 -3.84
N GLN A 3 9.15 -4.72 -5.11
CA GLN A 3 9.99 -5.81 -5.58
C GLN A 3 11.45 -5.51 -5.22
N GLU A 4 12.20 -6.56 -4.85
CA GLU A 4 13.61 -6.48 -4.45
C GLU A 4 13.89 -5.67 -3.18
N LEU A 5 12.86 -5.25 -2.45
CA LEU A 5 13.03 -4.77 -1.08
C LEU A 5 13.46 -5.94 -0.19
N ASP A 6 14.58 -5.78 0.50
CA ASP A 6 15.11 -6.72 1.48
C ASP A 6 15.69 -5.98 2.69
N GLU A 7 16.19 -6.73 3.66
CA GLU A 7 16.74 -6.22 4.92
C GLU A 7 18.03 -5.38 4.77
N SER A 8 18.60 -5.24 3.56
CA SER A 8 19.79 -4.41 3.32
C SER A 8 19.49 -2.91 3.20
N PHE A 9 18.22 -2.54 3.07
CA PHE A 9 17.78 -1.14 2.94
C PHE A 9 17.50 -0.51 4.30
N ASP A 10 17.92 0.74 4.50
CA ASP A 10 17.69 1.48 5.76
C ASP A 10 16.24 1.99 5.90
N ALA A 11 15.55 2.28 4.80
CA ALA A 11 14.18 2.78 4.78
C ALA A 11 13.51 2.66 3.40
N LEU A 12 12.17 2.69 3.37
CA LEU A 12 11.34 2.76 2.17
C LEU A 12 10.64 4.12 2.09
N LEU A 13 10.91 4.90 1.03
CA LEU A 13 10.18 6.14 0.76
C LEU A 13 9.06 5.92 -0.27
N MET A 14 7.84 6.31 0.08
CA MET A 14 6.63 6.05 -0.71
C MET A 14 6.04 7.33 -1.29
N ILE A 15 6.41 7.66 -2.53
CA ILE A 15 6.05 8.92 -3.19
C ILE A 15 4.84 8.72 -4.09
N GLY A 16 3.90 9.68 -4.07
CA GLY A 16 2.76 9.71 -5.00
C GLY A 16 1.63 8.73 -4.68
N TYR A 17 1.61 8.15 -3.48
CA TYR A 17 0.54 7.28 -3.01
C TYR A 17 -0.77 8.03 -2.77
N HIS A 18 -1.89 7.31 -2.80
CA HIS A 18 -3.23 7.84 -2.66
C HIS A 18 -4.12 7.00 -1.74
N SER A 19 -5.35 7.48 -1.55
CA SER A 19 -6.38 6.83 -0.74
C SER A 19 -6.73 5.42 -1.26
N PHE A 20 -7.26 4.58 -0.36
CA PHE A 20 -7.72 3.23 -0.66
C PHE A 20 -8.87 3.23 -1.69
N GLY A 21 -9.08 2.10 -2.36
CA GLY A 21 -10.10 1.95 -3.39
C GLY A 21 -11.52 2.16 -2.88
N SER A 22 -12.36 2.76 -3.72
CA SER A 22 -13.73 3.20 -3.37
C SER A 22 -13.80 4.28 -2.29
N SER A 23 -12.67 4.88 -1.87
CA SER A 23 -12.70 6.04 -0.97
C SER A 23 -13.22 7.29 -1.68
N SER A 24 -14.04 8.09 -0.98
CA SER A 24 -14.48 9.40 -1.45
C SER A 24 -13.46 10.52 -1.24
N SER A 25 -12.29 10.23 -0.66
CA SER A 25 -11.27 11.24 -0.33
C SER A 25 -10.37 11.65 -1.50
N ASN A 26 -10.36 10.91 -2.61
CA ASN A 26 -9.53 11.20 -3.78
C ASN A 26 -10.22 10.70 -5.08
N PRO A 27 -10.24 11.49 -6.17
CA PRO A 27 -10.93 11.10 -7.41
C PRO A 27 -10.25 9.96 -8.18
N LEU A 28 -8.97 9.69 -7.92
CA LEU A 28 -8.20 8.59 -8.48
C LEU A 28 -8.07 7.43 -7.49
N SER A 29 -8.96 7.33 -6.48
CA SER A 29 -8.89 6.31 -5.45
C SER A 29 -9.03 4.91 -6.02
N HIS A 30 -8.02 4.08 -5.79
CA HIS A 30 -8.03 2.67 -6.12
C HIS A 30 -7.04 1.94 -5.20
N THR A 31 -7.04 0.61 -5.27
CA THR A 31 -6.02 -0.21 -4.63
C THR A 31 -5.71 -1.35 -5.57
N LEU A 32 -4.49 -1.39 -6.10
CA LEU A 32 -4.06 -2.28 -7.16
C LEU A 32 -4.90 -2.09 -8.43
N SER A 33 -5.86 -2.97 -8.72
CA SER A 33 -6.63 -2.93 -9.97
C SER A 33 -8.11 -2.63 -9.71
N SER A 34 -8.56 -1.44 -10.09
CA SER A 34 -9.97 -1.04 -9.99
C SER A 34 -10.90 -1.84 -10.91
N SER A 35 -10.36 -2.52 -11.94
CA SER A 35 -11.15 -3.37 -12.83
C SER A 35 -11.61 -4.68 -12.17
N THR A 36 -10.96 -5.08 -11.07
CA THR A 36 -11.21 -6.36 -10.40
C THR A 36 -11.47 -6.21 -8.91
N LEU A 37 -11.04 -5.11 -8.29
CA LEU A 37 -11.14 -4.88 -6.85
C LEU A 37 -11.83 -3.54 -6.54
N ASN A 38 -12.88 -3.58 -5.73
CA ASN A 38 -13.51 -2.38 -5.19
C ASN A 38 -12.68 -1.79 -4.03
N TYR A 39 -12.26 -2.67 -3.11
CA TYR A 39 -11.43 -2.34 -1.95
C TYR A 39 -10.77 -3.62 -1.41
N ILE A 40 -9.74 -3.45 -0.60
CA ILE A 40 -9.10 -4.53 0.16
C ILE A 40 -9.24 -4.21 1.65
N LYS A 41 -9.44 -5.24 2.48
CA LYS A 41 -9.39 -5.11 3.94
C LYS A 41 -8.29 -5.98 4.52
N LEU A 42 -7.53 -5.44 5.45
CA LEU A 42 -6.57 -6.17 6.28
C LEU A 42 -7.00 -6.03 7.73
N ASN A 43 -7.28 -7.16 8.40
CA ASN A 43 -7.79 -7.18 9.78
C ASN A 43 -9.03 -6.29 10.02
N GLY A 44 -9.91 -6.20 9.02
CA GLY A 44 -11.15 -5.41 9.09
C GLY A 44 -11.01 -3.96 8.61
N GLU A 45 -9.79 -3.43 8.49
CA GLU A 45 -9.50 -2.06 8.08
C GLU A 45 -9.29 -1.94 6.57
N TYR A 46 -9.79 -0.86 5.97
CA TYR A 46 -9.58 -0.58 4.53
C TYR A 46 -8.10 -0.30 4.25
N ALA A 47 -7.53 -1.06 3.32
CA ALA A 47 -6.11 -0.97 3.01
C ALA A 47 -5.89 -0.26 1.66
N SER A 48 -5.10 0.81 1.67
CA SER A 48 -4.51 1.38 0.47
C SER A 48 -3.24 0.62 0.09
N GLU A 49 -2.71 0.87 -1.10
CA GLU A 49 -1.38 0.36 -1.48
C GLU A 49 -0.30 0.86 -0.52
N PHE A 50 -0.50 2.03 0.12
CA PHE A 50 0.42 2.54 1.13
C PHE A 50 0.52 1.59 2.32
N ILE A 51 -0.63 1.16 2.86
CA ILE A 51 -0.69 0.22 3.98
C ILE A 51 -0.16 -1.15 3.58
N ILE A 52 -0.57 -1.67 2.41
CA ILE A 52 -0.17 -3.00 1.94
C ILE A 52 1.36 -3.07 1.77
N HIS A 53 1.95 -2.09 1.09
CA HIS A 53 3.39 -2.06 0.84
C HIS A 53 4.19 -1.71 2.09
N GLY A 54 3.64 -0.89 3.01
CA GLY A 54 4.27 -0.63 4.30
C GLY A 54 4.33 -1.87 5.19
N TYR A 55 3.29 -2.70 5.19
CA TYR A 55 3.35 -4.00 5.88
C TYR A 55 4.31 -4.98 5.21
N ALA A 56 4.39 -4.99 3.87
CA ALA A 56 5.41 -5.77 3.20
C ALA A 56 6.84 -5.34 3.62
N ALA A 57 7.12 -4.02 3.66
CA ALA A 57 8.39 -3.48 4.16
C ALA A 57 8.67 -3.88 5.61
N ALA A 58 7.65 -3.81 6.48
CA ALA A 58 7.77 -4.22 7.87
C ALA A 58 8.14 -5.72 8.03
N THR A 59 7.71 -6.60 7.11
CA THR A 59 8.15 -8.01 7.15
C THR A 59 9.63 -8.22 6.85
N MET A 60 10.28 -7.24 6.19
CA MET A 60 11.72 -7.21 5.93
C MET A 60 12.49 -6.38 6.96
N GLY A 61 11.82 -5.87 8.01
CA GLY A 61 12.45 -5.00 9.02
C GLY A 61 12.78 -3.59 8.52
N VAL A 62 12.31 -3.19 7.34
CA VAL A 62 12.60 -1.87 6.75
C VAL A 62 11.50 -0.87 7.12
N PRO A 63 11.81 0.24 7.80
CA PRO A 63 10.83 1.26 8.15
C PRO A 63 10.38 2.08 6.93
N VAL A 64 9.14 2.56 6.98
CA VAL A 64 8.55 3.51 6.01
C VAL A 64 8.53 4.91 6.59
#